data_AF-B8CIL1-F1
#
_entry.id   AF-B8CIL1-F1
#
_cell.length_a   1.000
_cell.length_b   1.000
_cell.length_c   1.000
_cell.angle_alpha   90.00
_cell.angle_beta   90.00
_cell.angle_gamma   90.00
#
_symmetry.space_group_name_H-M   'P 1'
#
loop_
_entity.id
_entity.type
_entity.pdbx_description
1 polymer ?
#
loop_
_entity_poly.entity_id
_entity_poly.type
_entity_poly.pdbx_seq_one_letter_code
_entity_poly.pdbx_strand_id
1 'polypeptide(L)' 'MTPIKHELSLRIIDEVKNNRRLLSDVARQYGLPTKAVYQLVSRSEQPESRFKILKLEIEQLRNRISKLSNEVCRICR' A
#
# COMPACT_ATOMS: atom_id res chain seq x y z
N MET A 1 -4.71 17.02 2.37
CA MET A 1 -3.53 16.13 2.14
C MET A 1 -3.71 15.50 0.77
N THR A 2 -2.82 15.80 -0.17
CA THR A 2 -2.84 15.18 -1.50
C THR A 2 -2.49 13.69 -1.36
N PRO A 3 -3.28 12.78 -1.96
CA PRO A 3 -3.00 11.36 -1.90
C PRO A 3 -1.72 11.05 -2.68
N ILE A 4 -0.69 10.61 -1.96
CA ILE A 4 0.55 10.12 -2.56
C ILE A 4 0.21 8.80 -3.27
N LYS A 5 0.49 8.72 -4.58
CA LYS A 5 0.28 7.49 -5.36
C LYS A 5 1.00 6.31 -4.71
N HIS A 6 0.39 5.13 -4.75
CA HIS A 6 0.91 3.93 -4.08
C HIS A 6 2.33 3.57 -4.54
N GLU A 7 2.61 3.65 -5.84
CA GLU A 7 3.94 3.42 -6.41
C GLU A 7 5.00 4.39 -5.87
N LEU A 8 4.64 5.67 -5.73
CA LEU A 8 5.55 6.68 -5.19
C LEU A 8 5.87 6.39 -3.73
N SER A 9 4.86 5.95 -2.97
CA SER A 9 5.04 5.56 -1.57
C SER A 9 6.04 4.40 -1.42
N LEU A 10 5.96 3.39 -2.28
CA LEU A 10 6.89 2.26 -2.25
C LEU A 10 8.33 2.68 -2.55
N ARG A 11 8.54 3.56 -3.55
CA ARG A 11 9.87 4.10 -3.88
C ARG A 11 10.47 4.90 -2.73
N ILE A 12 9.67 5.76 -2.09
CA ILE A 12 10.12 6.54 -0.93
C ILE A 12 10.55 5.64 0.23
N ILE A 13 9.78 4.58 0.52
CA ILE A 13 10.10 3.62 1.58
C ILE A 13 11.42 2.88 1.24
N ASP A 14 11.57 2.43 0.01
CA ASP A 14 12.77 1.73 -0.46
C ASP A 14 14.03 2.59 -0.33
N GLU A 15 13.97 3.85 -0.76
CA GLU A 15 15.10 4.78 -0.67
C GLU A 15 15.53 5.05 0.78
N VAL A 16 14.59 5.17 1.70
CA VAL A 16 14.92 5.43 3.12
C VAL A 16 15.41 4.15 3.80
N LYS A 17 14.75 3.01 3.58
CA LYS A 17 15.03 1.78 4.34
C LYS A 17 16.17 0.96 3.76
N ASN A 18 16.22 0.81 2.44
CA ASN A 18 17.19 -0.06 1.76
C ASN A 18 18.42 0.74 1.32
N ASN A 19 18.23 1.97 0.82
CA ASN A 19 19.34 2.83 0.39
C ASN A 19 19.88 3.75 1.51
N ARG A 20 19.34 3.61 2.74
CA ARG A 20 19.75 4.36 3.95
C ARG A 20 19.81 5.89 3.77
N ARG A 21 18.99 6.44 2.88
CA ARG A 21 18.95 7.88 2.65
C ARG A 21 18.23 8.60 3.79
N LEU A 22 18.69 9.82 4.10
CA LEU A 22 18.06 10.65 5.12
C LEU A 22 16.63 11.05 4.70
N LEU A 23 15.71 11.03 5.67
CA LEU A 23 14.31 11.42 5.46
C LEU A 23 14.17 12.82 4.84
N SER A 24 15.02 13.76 5.26
CA SER A 24 15.05 15.13 4.76
C SER A 24 15.47 15.24 3.29
N ASP A 25 16.39 14.38 2.84
CA ASP A 25 16.87 14.39 1.46
C ASP A 25 15.84 13.81 0.51
N VAL A 26 15.21 12.70 0.93
CA VAL A 26 14.11 12.09 0.18
C VAL A 26 12.91 13.05 0.15
N ALA A 27 12.57 13.69 1.26
CA ALA A 27 11.51 14.70 1.31
C ALA A 27 11.73 15.84 0.32
N ARG A 28 12.95 16.39 0.27
CA ARG A 28 13.34 17.45 -0.67
C ARG A 28 13.28 16.98 -2.13
N GLN A 29 13.77 15.78 -2.44
CA GLN A 29 13.74 15.23 -3.80
C GLN A 29 12.32 15.05 -4.34
N TYR A 30 11.39 14.63 -3.48
CA TYR A 30 10.00 14.35 -3.88
C TYR A 30 9.07 15.54 -3.65
N GLY A 31 9.56 16.69 -3.20
CA GLY A 31 8.75 17.88 -2.91
C GLY A 31 7.73 17.65 -1.79
N LEU A 32 8.06 16.76 -0.84
CA LEU A 32 7.19 16.38 0.26
C LEU A 32 7.69 16.96 1.59
N PRO A 33 6.81 17.22 2.56
CA PRO A 33 7.24 17.52 3.92
C PRO A 33 7.98 16.32 4.53
N THR A 34 9.08 16.56 5.24
CA THR A 34 9.82 15.50 5.96
C THR A 34 8.93 14.69 6.90
N LYS A 35 7.96 15.34 7.54
CA LYS A 35 6.94 14.69 8.38
C LYS A 35 6.09 13.68 7.61
N ALA A 36 5.75 13.97 6.35
CA ALA A 36 4.97 13.05 5.52
C ALA A 36 5.79 11.81 5.15
N VAL A 37 7.07 11.98 4.79
CA VAL A 37 7.99 10.87 4.53
C VAL A 37 8.19 10.03 5.79
N TYR A 38 8.39 10.66 6.95
CA TYR A 38 8.49 9.96 8.24
C TYR A 38 7.24 9.12 8.54
N GLN A 39 6.05 9.70 8.41
CA GLN A 39 4.79 8.97 8.65
C GLN A 39 4.62 7.80 7.67
N LEU A 40 5.05 7.97 6.42
CA LEU A 40 4.98 6.94 5.39
C LEU A 40 5.88 5.74 5.75
N VAL A 41 7.13 6.01 6.12
CA VAL A 41 8.12 5.00 6.50
C VAL A 41 7.71 4.33 7.81
N SER A 42 7.26 5.09 8.81
CA SER A 42 6.79 4.57 10.09
C SER A 42 5.56 3.65 9.94
N ARG A 43 4.61 4.00 9.05
CA ARG A 43 3.48 3.11 8.73
C ARG A 43 3.92 1.83 8.03
N SER A 44 4.99 1.88 7.23
CA SER A 44 5.56 0.70 6.59
C SER A 44 6.22 -0.26 7.60
N GLU A 45 6.64 0.26 8.75
CA GLU A 45 7.23 -0.49 9.87
C GLU A 45 6.18 -1.11 10.80
N GLN A 46 4.89 -0.89 10.54
CA GLN A 46 3.80 -1.57 11.24
C GLN A 46 3.23 -2.70 10.37
N PRO A 47 3.91 -3.86 10.29
CA PRO A 47 3.51 -4.99 9.45
C PRO A 47 2.12 -5.52 9.83
N GLU A 48 1.72 -5.40 11.10
CA GLU A 48 0.43 -5.90 11.58
C GLU A 48 -0.77 -5.19 10.96
N SER A 49 -0.69 -3.87 10.73
CA SER A 49 -1.83 -3.13 10.15
C SER A 49 -1.98 -3.43 8.67
N ARG A 50 -0.86 -3.49 7.93
CA ARG A 50 -0.85 -3.80 6.49
C ARG A 50 -1.27 -5.24 6.23
N PHE A 51 -0.81 -6.19 7.04
CA PHE A 51 -1.21 -7.59 6.92
C PHE A 51 -2.71 -7.77 7.21
N LYS A 52 -3.25 -7.10 8.24
CA LYS A 52 -4.69 -7.12 8.54
C LYS A 52 -5.54 -6.53 7.40
N ILE A 53 -5.10 -5.40 6.83
CA ILE A 53 -5.79 -4.75 5.69
C ILE A 53 -5.76 -5.67 4.46
N LEU A 54 -4.59 -6.18 4.10
CA LEU A 54 -4.44 -7.07 2.94
C LEU A 54 -5.22 -8.38 3.11
N LYS A 55 -5.25 -8.94 4.32
CA LYS A 55 -6.03 -10.15 4.61
C LYS A 55 -7.53 -9.92 4.42
N LEU A 56 -8.04 -8.77 4.87
CA LEU A 56 -9.44 -8.38 4.68
C LEU A 56 -9.77 -8.21 3.19
N GLU A 57 -8.88 -7.56 2.43
CA GLU A 57 -9.06 -7.32 1.00
C GLU A 57 -9.03 -8.63 0.20
N ILE A 58 -8.15 -9.57 0.55
CA ILE A 58 -8.11 -10.92 -0.02
C ILE A 58 -9.42 -11.67 0.23
N GLU A 59 -9.98 -11.61 1.44
CA GLU A 59 -11.26 -12.24 1.77
C GLU A 59 -12.42 -11.66 0.94
N GLN A 60 -12.46 -10.33 0.81
CA GLN A 60 -13.48 -9.66 -0.01
C GLN A 60 -13.38 -10.05 -1.48
N LEU A 61 -12.16 -10.12 -2.03
CA LEU A 61 -11.92 -10.54 -3.40
C LEU A 61 -12.30 -12.00 -3.62
N ARG A 62 -11.95 -12.90 -2.69
CA ARG A 62 -12.36 -14.31 -2.73
C ARG A 62 -13.87 -14.47 -2.76
N ASN A 63 -14.59 -13.71 -1.93
CA ASN A 63 -16.05 -13.72 -1.93
C ASN A 63 -16.65 -13.23 -3.24
N ARG A 64 -16.08 -12.18 -3.85
CA ARG A 64 -16.52 -11.68 -5.16
C ARG A 64 -16.29 -12.71 -6.26
N ILE A 65 -15.12 -13.36 -6.29
CA ILE A 65 -14.81 -14.42 -7.24
C ILE A 65 -15.81 -15.57 -7.08
N SER A 66 -16.06 -16.04 -5.86
CA SER A 66 -17.03 -17.11 -5.60
C SER A 66 -18.44 -16.78 -6.10
N LYS A 67 -18.91 -15.54 -5.84
CA LYS A 67 -20.22 -15.08 -6.34
C LYS A 67 -20.28 -15.06 -7.87
N LEU A 68 -19.27 -14.47 -8.51
CA LEU A 68 -19.19 -14.41 -9.98
C LEU A 68 -19.11 -15.80 -10.61
N SER A 69 -18.30 -16.71 -10.02
CA SER A 69 -18.22 -18.09 -10.49
C SER A 69 -19.57 -18.81 -10.41
N ASN A 70 -20.33 -18.60 -9.33
CA ASN A 70 -21.67 -19.16 -9.19
C ASN A 70 -22.67 -18.57 -10.20
N GLU A 71 -22.58 -17.28 -10.51
CA GLU A 71 -23.41 -16.65 -11.55
C GLU A 71 -23.09 -17.20 -12.93
N VAL A 72 -21.81 -17.34 -13.29
CA VAL A 72 -21.39 -17.97 -14.56
C VAL A 72 -21.90 -19.42 -14.63
N CYS A 73 -21.76 -20.19 -13.55
CA CYS A 73 -22.24 -21.58 -13.51
C CYS A 73 -23.77 -21.68 -13.68
N ARG A 74 -24.52 -20.67 -13.25
CA ARG A 74 -25.97 -20.58 -13.46
C ARG A 74 -26.35 -20.20 -14.89
N ILE A 75 -25.55 -19.36 -15.55
CA ILE A 75 -25.78 -18.94 -16.94
C ILE A 75 -25.43 -20.05 -17.94
N CYS A 76 -24.44 -20.89 -17.61
CA CYS A 76 -24.03 -22.02 -18.46
C CYS A 76 -24.89 -23.30 -18.29
N ARG A 77 -25.94 -23.27 -17.45
CA ARG A 77 -26.97 -24.31 -17.37
C ARG A 77 -28.19 -23.90 -18.18
#